data_AF-A0A2A2FFX1-F1
#
_entry.id   AF-A0A2A2FFX1-F1
#
_cell.length_a   1.000
_cell.length_b   1.000
_cell.length_c   1.000
_cell.angle_alpha   90.00
_cell.angle_beta   90.00
_cell.angle_gamma   90.00
#
_symmetry.space_group_name_H-M   'P 1'
#
loop_
_entity.id
_entity.type
_entity.pdbx_description
1 polymer ?
#
loop_
_entity_poly.entity_id
_entity_poly.type
_entity_poly.pdbx_seq_one_letter_code
_entity_poly.pdbx_strand_id
1 'polypeptide(L)'
;MPTFRYPCPGCRTTNSLHDADCDFEGVSWPTIEKAYTDLLTVLTAEPDGMAESTLREAVHGEWSGLHKAALGALEREQRVVEDGDRLRLLTAAEFKERVSEPTRDPMRTVYEHGSVPGCHDNAVFAMVAWYEMVGLSWPETRENVIDWLRESGAWDRGGFEESTPEELVDAKRHVYDEGYGWKEKGQAAKRVIERHL
;
A
#
# COMPACT_ATOMS: atom_id res chain seq x y z
N MET A 1 -6.11 14.44 2.47
CA MET A 1 -5.34 13.68 3.48
C MET A 1 -5.40 12.22 3.11
N PRO A 2 -4.28 11.49 3.09
CA PRO A 2 -4.33 10.04 2.99
C PRO A 2 -5.17 9.52 4.14
N THR A 3 -6.24 8.78 3.83
CA THR A 3 -7.13 8.19 4.82
C THR A 3 -6.43 6.97 5.40
N PHE A 4 -5.70 7.14 6.50
CA PHE A 4 -5.25 6.01 7.31
C PHE A 4 -6.47 5.29 7.84
N ARG A 5 -6.70 4.05 7.40
CA ARG A 5 -7.84 3.24 7.86
C ARG A 5 -7.62 2.61 9.25
N TYR A 6 -6.46 2.86 9.87
CA TYR A 6 -6.00 2.30 11.16
C TYR A 6 -6.46 0.85 11.40
N PRO A 7 -6.09 -0.07 10.49
CA PRO A 7 -6.56 -1.44 10.56
C PRO A 7 -5.88 -2.19 11.73
N CYS A 8 -6.54 -3.21 12.27
CA CYS A 8 -5.93 -4.11 13.24
C CYS A 8 -4.57 -4.62 12.71
N PRO A 9 -3.45 -4.47 13.46
CA PRO A 9 -2.15 -4.90 12.97
C PRO A 9 -2.01 -6.43 12.83
N GLY A 10 -2.94 -7.20 13.43
CA GLY A 10 -3.06 -8.65 13.29
C GLY A 10 -3.88 -9.08 12.06
N CYS A 11 -5.19 -8.80 12.06
CA CYS A 11 -6.13 -9.29 11.03
C CYS A 11 -6.60 -8.24 10.01
N ARG A 12 -6.08 -7.01 10.09
CA ARG A 12 -6.42 -5.87 9.22
C ARG A 12 -7.88 -5.37 9.23
N THR A 13 -8.75 -5.90 10.09
CA THR A 13 -10.11 -5.37 10.26
C THR A 13 -10.07 -3.88 10.65
N THR A 14 -11.00 -3.09 10.11
CA THR A 14 -11.18 -1.67 10.45
C THR A 14 -12.42 -1.45 11.31
N ASN A 15 -12.87 -2.49 12.01
CA ASN A 15 -13.97 -2.47 12.95
C ASN A 15 -13.64 -3.38 14.16
N SER A 16 -14.55 -3.52 15.11
CA SER A 16 -14.29 -4.29 16.34
C SER A 16 -14.48 -5.81 16.17
N LEU A 17 -14.82 -6.30 14.98
CA LEU A 17 -14.94 -7.73 14.66
C LEU A 17 -13.62 -8.20 14.04
N HIS A 18 -12.94 -9.09 14.75
CA HIS A 18 -11.66 -9.68 14.35
C HIS A 18 -11.84 -11.09 13.81
N ASP A 19 -10.84 -11.58 13.08
CA ASP A 19 -10.75 -12.98 12.71
C ASP A 19 -10.46 -13.87 13.93
N ALA A 20 -10.90 -15.13 13.87
CA ALA A 20 -10.88 -16.09 14.99
C ALA A 20 -9.47 -16.44 15.53
N ASP A 21 -8.41 -16.04 14.84
CA ASP A 21 -7.01 -16.29 15.22
C ASP A 21 -6.21 -14.97 15.36
N CYS A 22 -6.89 -13.83 15.52
CA CYS A 22 -6.22 -12.55 15.69
C CYS A 22 -5.64 -12.42 17.11
N ASP A 23 -4.35 -12.09 17.23
CA ASP A 23 -3.69 -11.78 18.52
C ASP A 23 -4.36 -10.62 19.29
N PHE A 24 -5.19 -9.83 18.61
CA PHE A 24 -5.92 -8.69 19.16
C PHE A 24 -7.44 -8.93 19.20
N GLU A 25 -7.89 -10.18 19.15
CA GLU A 25 -9.29 -10.52 19.36
C GLU A 25 -9.80 -9.91 20.68
N GLY A 26 -10.99 -9.30 20.62
CA GLY A 26 -11.59 -8.60 21.76
C GLY A 26 -11.08 -7.16 21.99
N VAL A 27 -10.03 -6.72 21.30
CA VAL A 27 -9.60 -5.31 21.33
C VAL A 27 -10.52 -4.47 20.46
N SER A 28 -11.09 -3.41 21.06
CA SER A 28 -11.98 -2.50 20.32
C SER A 28 -11.23 -1.70 19.26
N TRP A 29 -11.88 -1.41 18.13
CA TRP A 29 -11.26 -0.59 17.08
C TRP A 29 -10.75 0.78 17.56
N PRO A 30 -11.47 1.54 18.42
CA PRO A 30 -10.93 2.78 18.98
C PRO A 30 -9.62 2.62 19.76
N THR A 31 -9.39 1.45 20.38
CA THR A 31 -8.12 1.15 21.06
C THR A 31 -6.99 0.92 20.06
N ILE A 32 -7.30 0.28 18.93
CA ILE A 32 -6.35 0.08 17.81
C ILE A 32 -6.01 1.43 17.18
N GLU A 33 -7.02 2.22 16.82
CA GLU A 33 -6.87 3.56 16.25
C GLU A 33 -6.01 4.44 17.17
N LYS A 34 -6.26 4.38 18.48
CA LYS A 34 -5.44 5.09 19.47
C LYS A 34 -3.98 4.68 19.40
N ALA A 35 -3.66 3.39 19.35
CA ALA A 35 -2.27 2.94 19.30
C ALA A 35 -1.52 3.47 18.06
N TYR A 36 -2.17 3.54 16.88
CA TYR A 36 -1.58 4.21 15.72
C TYR A 36 -1.43 5.72 15.94
N THR A 37 -2.45 6.37 16.50
CA THR A 37 -2.46 7.82 16.74
C THR A 37 -1.38 8.24 17.73
N ASP A 38 -1.16 7.45 18.79
CA ASP A 38 -0.13 7.69 19.81
C ASP A 38 1.27 7.67 19.17
N LEU A 39 1.54 6.72 18.25
CA LEU A 39 2.79 6.66 17.49
C LEU A 39 2.94 7.82 16.52
N LEU A 40 1.92 8.07 15.69
CA LEU A 40 1.96 9.07 14.63
C LEU A 40 2.06 10.49 15.19
N THR A 41 1.43 10.76 16.33
CA THR A 41 1.51 12.08 16.99
C THR A 41 2.94 12.41 17.38
N VAL A 42 3.65 11.45 18.00
CA VAL A 42 5.05 11.64 18.40
C VAL A 42 5.95 11.76 17.17
N LEU A 43 5.82 10.84 16.21
CA LEU A 43 6.68 10.84 15.01
C LEU A 43 6.45 12.06 14.10
N THR A 44 5.24 12.61 14.06
CA THR A 44 4.94 13.84 13.31
C THR A 44 5.60 15.06 13.94
N ALA A 45 5.77 15.08 15.26
CA ALA A 45 6.43 16.18 15.97
C ALA A 45 7.96 16.17 15.80
N GLU A 46 8.54 15.04 15.39
CA GLU A 46 9.98 14.80 15.31
C GLU A 46 10.37 14.37 13.87
N PRO A 47 10.41 15.32 12.91
CA PRO A 47 10.55 15.02 11.49
C PRO A 47 11.89 14.38 11.10
N ASP A 48 12.94 14.59 11.89
CA ASP A 48 14.26 13.97 11.71
C ASP A 48 14.33 12.54 12.30
N GLY A 49 13.18 12.01 12.75
CA GLY A 49 13.04 10.70 13.36
C GLY A 49 13.61 10.61 14.77
N MET A 50 13.44 9.46 15.41
CA MET A 50 13.92 9.19 16.77
C MET A 50 14.21 7.72 17.00
N ALA A 51 15.02 7.39 18.02
CA ALA A 51 15.22 6.01 18.42
C ALA A 51 13.92 5.36 18.92
N GLU A 52 13.74 4.07 18.66
CA GLU A 52 12.54 3.34 19.13
C GLU A 52 12.39 3.43 20.65
N SER A 53 13.49 3.37 21.41
CA SER A 53 13.44 3.54 22.87
C SER A 53 12.84 4.88 23.29
N THR A 54 13.19 5.96 22.59
CA THR A 54 12.63 7.29 22.84
C THR A 54 11.16 7.35 22.44
N LEU A 55 10.77 6.73 21.32
CA LEU A 55 9.37 6.61 20.93
C LEU A 55 8.55 5.88 22.00
N ARG A 56 9.07 4.77 22.53
CA ARG A 56 8.42 3.98 23.59
C ARG A 56 8.17 4.78 24.86
N GLU A 57 9.06 5.70 25.19
CA GLU A 57 8.94 6.57 26.36
C GLU A 57 8.01 7.78 26.10
N ALA A 58 7.92 8.24 24.85
CA ALA A 58 7.17 9.43 24.47
C ALA A 58 5.70 9.18 24.12
N VAL A 59 5.31 7.94 23.77
CA VAL A 59 3.90 7.63 23.49
C VAL A 59 3.01 7.89 24.70
N HIS A 60 1.76 8.25 24.44
CA HIS A 60 0.80 8.55 25.49
C HIS A 60 0.35 7.25 26.21
N GLY A 61 0.82 7.04 27.44
CA GLY A 61 0.41 5.93 28.29
C GLY A 61 1.43 4.79 28.30
N GLU A 62 0.97 3.57 28.55
CA GLU A 62 1.85 2.41 28.62
C GLU A 62 2.11 1.82 27.23
N TRP A 63 3.39 1.67 26.88
CA TRP A 63 3.79 0.93 25.68
C TRP A 63 3.35 -0.53 25.80
N SER A 64 2.60 -1.00 24.81
CA SER A 64 2.00 -2.33 24.81
C SER A 64 2.36 -3.13 23.56
N GLY A 65 2.02 -4.42 23.56
CA GLY A 65 2.15 -5.26 22.36
C GLY A 65 1.40 -4.70 21.16
N LEU A 66 0.29 -3.97 21.38
CA LEU A 66 -0.47 -3.31 20.33
C LEU A 66 0.31 -2.16 19.69
N HIS A 67 1.02 -1.34 20.48
CA HIS A 67 1.90 -0.29 19.95
C HIS A 67 3.03 -0.88 19.10
N LYS A 68 3.67 -1.94 19.60
CA LYS A 68 4.72 -2.64 18.84
C LYS A 68 4.19 -3.20 17.52
N ALA A 69 3.00 -3.80 17.53
CA ALA A 69 2.39 -4.36 16.33
C ALA A 69 1.94 -3.27 15.33
N ALA A 70 1.41 -2.16 15.83
CA ALA A 70 1.04 -0.99 15.02
C ALA A 70 2.28 -0.34 14.37
N LEU A 71 3.38 -0.18 15.12
CA LEU A 71 4.65 0.28 14.57
C LEU A 71 5.13 -0.66 13.46
N GLY A 72 5.17 -1.97 13.73
CA GLY A 72 5.55 -2.94 12.72
C GLY A 72 4.63 -2.96 11.49
N ALA A 73 3.35 -2.60 11.63
CA ALA A 73 2.44 -2.41 10.51
C ALA A 73 2.83 -1.17 9.69
N LEU A 74 3.08 -0.03 10.35
CA LEU A 74 3.54 1.20 9.69
C LEU A 74 4.87 1.01 8.95
N GLU A 75 5.80 0.23 9.49
CA GLU A 75 7.06 -0.12 8.83
C GLU A 75 6.86 -1.03 7.62
N ARG A 76 6.02 -2.07 7.75
CA ARG A 76 5.68 -2.96 6.62
C ARG A 76 4.99 -2.20 5.49
N GLU A 77 4.14 -1.24 5.84
CA GLU A 77 3.46 -0.35 4.91
C GLU A 77 4.37 0.80 4.43
N GLN A 78 5.64 0.82 4.83
CA GLN A 78 6.66 1.82 4.49
C GLN A 78 6.30 3.27 4.86
N ARG A 79 5.34 3.45 5.77
CA ARG A 79 4.97 4.76 6.31
C ARG A 79 6.04 5.27 7.26
N VAL A 80 6.57 4.37 8.08
CA VAL A 80 7.71 4.62 8.95
C VAL A 80 8.90 3.86 8.38
N VAL A 81 10.07 4.50 8.43
CA VAL A 81 11.31 3.94 7.92
C VAL A 81 12.37 4.03 8.99
N GLU A 82 13.22 3.01 9.04
CA GLU A 82 14.44 3.04 9.84
C GLU A 82 15.58 3.61 8.99
N ASP A 83 16.16 4.72 9.45
CA ASP A 83 17.37 5.33 8.89
C ASP A 83 18.46 5.32 9.96
N GLY A 84 19.36 4.36 9.85
CA GLY A 84 20.32 4.06 10.92
C GLY A 84 19.60 3.50 12.16
N ASP A 85 19.66 4.22 13.27
CA ASP A 85 19.00 3.90 14.54
C ASP A 85 17.73 4.74 14.79
N ARG A 86 17.26 5.47 13.78
CA ARG A 86 16.14 6.41 13.90
C ARG A 86 14.94 5.94 13.09
N LEU A 87 13.79 5.86 13.75
CA LEU A 87 12.48 5.70 13.12
C LEU A 87 11.96 7.07 12.69
N ARG A 88 11.65 7.20 11.40
CA ARG A 88 11.14 8.43 10.81
C ARG A 88 9.84 8.18 10.05
N LEU A 89 8.84 9.02 10.29
CA LEU A 89 7.62 9.03 9.50
C LEU A 89 7.91 9.71 8.15
N LEU A 90 7.60 9.03 7.04
CA LEU A 90 7.71 9.64 5.73
C LEU A 90 6.64 10.70 5.53
N THR A 91 7.03 11.81 4.90
CA THR A 91 6.05 12.74 4.33
C THR A 91 5.26 12.05 3.21
N ALA A 92 4.10 12.60 2.84
CA ALA A 92 3.31 12.07 1.75
C ALA A 92 4.10 12.02 0.41
N ALA A 93 4.97 13.01 0.16
CA ALA A 93 5.80 13.07 -1.03
C ALA A 93 6.87 11.96 -1.05
N GLU A 94 7.63 11.82 0.04
CA GLU A 94 8.64 10.75 0.18
C GLU A 94 8.00 9.36 0.13
N PHE A 95 6.83 9.21 0.75
CA PHE A 95 6.07 7.98 0.70
C PHE A 95 5.71 7.63 -0.75
N LYS A 96 5.12 8.58 -1.49
CA LYS A 96 4.75 8.42 -2.89
C LYS A 96 5.96 8.01 -3.73
N GLU A 97 7.08 8.71 -3.59
CA GLU A 97 8.32 8.39 -4.33
C GLU A 97 8.84 6.98 -3.99
N ARG A 98 8.72 6.55 -2.73
CA ARG A 98 9.23 5.26 -2.31
C ARG A 98 8.36 4.09 -2.76
N VAL A 99 7.04 4.26 -2.75
CA VAL A 99 6.09 3.19 -3.09
C VAL A 99 5.49 3.33 -4.49
N SER A 100 5.96 4.28 -5.32
CA SER A 100 5.51 4.41 -6.70
C SER A 100 6.00 3.25 -7.58
N GLU A 101 7.11 2.61 -7.22
CA GLU A 101 7.74 1.56 -8.03
C GLU A 101 7.88 0.22 -7.26
N PRO A 102 7.27 -0.88 -7.74
CA PRO A 102 7.40 -2.17 -7.10
C PRO A 102 8.77 -2.81 -7.33
N THR A 103 9.47 -3.16 -6.25
CA THR A 103 10.82 -3.77 -6.30
C THR A 103 10.82 -5.30 -6.23
N ARG A 104 9.66 -5.93 -6.02
CA ARG A 104 9.53 -7.39 -5.87
C ARG A 104 8.55 -7.98 -6.87
N ASP A 105 8.85 -9.18 -7.32
CA ASP A 105 7.95 -9.96 -8.17
C ASP A 105 6.66 -10.37 -7.41
N PRO A 106 5.54 -10.55 -8.13
CA PRO A 106 5.36 -10.35 -9.57
C PRO A 106 5.27 -8.88 -10.03
N MET A 107 5.08 -7.94 -9.12
CA MET A 107 4.77 -6.55 -9.49
C MET A 107 5.92 -5.85 -10.19
N ARG A 108 7.17 -6.11 -9.80
CA ARG A 108 8.35 -5.58 -10.51
C ARG A 108 8.30 -5.89 -12.00
N THR A 109 8.10 -7.17 -12.37
CA THR A 109 7.98 -7.58 -13.78
C THR A 109 6.81 -6.90 -14.50
N VAL A 110 5.64 -6.79 -13.84
CA VAL A 110 4.47 -6.11 -14.43
C VAL A 110 4.76 -4.63 -14.64
N TYR A 111 5.44 -3.99 -13.69
CA TYR A 111 5.78 -2.58 -13.75
C TYR A 111 6.78 -2.29 -14.87
N GLU A 112 7.93 -2.98 -14.85
CA GLU A 112 9.06 -2.74 -15.77
C GLU A 112 8.71 -3.01 -17.23
N HIS A 113 7.94 -4.06 -17.51
CA HIS A 113 7.64 -4.47 -18.88
C HIS A 113 6.26 -3.99 -19.37
N GLY A 114 5.40 -3.55 -18.46
CA GLY A 114 4.01 -3.26 -18.77
C GLY A 114 3.20 -4.51 -19.14
N SER A 115 1.93 -4.31 -19.50
CA SER A 115 1.06 -5.40 -19.95
C SER A 115 1.23 -5.72 -21.45
N VAL A 116 0.97 -6.97 -21.83
CA VAL A 116 1.01 -7.45 -23.22
C VAL A 116 -0.32 -8.12 -23.60
N PRO A 117 -0.60 -8.34 -24.90
CA PRO A 117 -1.80 -9.04 -25.32
C PRO A 117 -2.01 -10.36 -24.58
N GLY A 118 -3.23 -10.55 -24.07
CA GLY A 118 -3.59 -11.70 -23.24
C GLY A 118 -3.41 -11.51 -21.73
N CYS A 119 -2.89 -10.38 -21.25
CA CYS A 119 -2.82 -10.09 -19.82
C CYS A 119 -3.15 -8.66 -19.37
N HIS A 120 -3.64 -7.79 -20.27
CA HIS A 120 -3.99 -6.39 -19.95
C HIS A 120 -4.85 -6.27 -18.69
N ASP A 121 -5.97 -6.99 -18.63
CA ASP A 121 -6.89 -6.94 -17.49
C ASP A 121 -6.21 -7.32 -16.16
N ASN A 122 -5.53 -8.47 -16.13
CA ASN A 122 -4.83 -8.94 -14.93
C ASN A 122 -3.72 -7.97 -14.48
N ALA A 123 -3.00 -7.37 -15.42
CA ALA A 123 -1.91 -6.44 -15.12
C ALA A 123 -2.45 -5.12 -14.55
N VAL A 124 -3.43 -4.50 -15.21
CA VAL A 124 -4.06 -3.25 -14.75
C VAL A 124 -4.73 -3.46 -13.39
N PHE A 125 -5.45 -4.57 -13.21
CA PHE A 125 -6.04 -4.93 -11.92
C PHE A 125 -4.96 -5.02 -10.84
N ALA A 126 -3.87 -5.74 -11.10
CA ALA A 126 -2.80 -5.92 -10.12
C ALA A 126 -2.13 -4.59 -9.76
N MET A 127 -1.92 -3.70 -10.72
CA MET A 127 -1.37 -2.36 -10.48
C MET A 127 -2.29 -1.52 -9.60
N VAL A 128 -3.60 -1.46 -9.89
CA VAL A 128 -4.58 -0.73 -9.07
C VAL A 128 -4.64 -1.29 -7.65
N ALA A 129 -4.78 -2.61 -7.51
CA ALA A 129 -4.83 -3.29 -6.22
C ALA A 129 -3.51 -3.17 -5.42
N TRP A 130 -2.36 -3.10 -6.10
CA TRP A 130 -1.08 -2.91 -5.43
C TRP A 130 -0.94 -1.49 -4.89
N TYR A 131 -1.28 -0.47 -5.68
CA TYR A 131 -1.26 0.93 -5.23
C TYR A 131 -2.25 1.20 -4.09
N GLU A 132 -3.43 0.59 -4.13
CA GLU A 132 -4.37 0.62 -2.99
C GLU A 132 -3.75 -0.01 -1.75
N MET A 133 -3.11 -1.18 -1.89
CA MET A 133 -2.51 -1.90 -0.78
C MET A 133 -1.35 -1.13 -0.14
N VAL A 134 -0.50 -0.46 -0.94
CA VAL A 134 0.52 0.45 -0.41
C VAL A 134 -0.08 1.79 0.06
N GLY A 135 -1.39 1.99 -0.09
CA GLY A 135 -2.12 3.09 0.53
C GLY A 135 -2.00 4.42 -0.22
N LEU A 136 -1.81 4.39 -1.54
CA LEU A 136 -2.11 5.55 -2.38
C LEU A 136 -3.61 5.80 -2.34
N SER A 137 -4.01 7.07 -2.38
CA SER A 137 -5.41 7.43 -2.59
C SER A 137 -5.86 7.06 -4.00
N TRP A 138 -7.17 7.04 -4.26
CA TRP A 138 -7.69 6.79 -5.61
C TRP A 138 -7.14 7.77 -6.67
N PRO A 139 -7.13 9.10 -6.46
CA PRO A 139 -6.53 10.02 -7.42
C PRO A 139 -5.06 9.72 -7.73
N GLU A 140 -4.27 9.37 -6.71
CA GLU A 140 -2.85 9.00 -6.88
C GLU A 140 -2.71 7.66 -7.61
N THR A 141 -3.50 6.66 -7.23
CA THR A 141 -3.54 5.35 -7.91
C THR A 141 -3.89 5.52 -9.38
N ARG A 142 -4.92 6.30 -9.68
CA ARG A 142 -5.36 6.59 -11.04
C ARG A 142 -4.24 7.22 -11.86
N GLU A 143 -3.61 8.27 -11.34
CA GLU A 143 -2.48 8.95 -11.99
C GLU A 143 -1.33 7.98 -12.27
N ASN A 144 -0.86 7.25 -11.25
CA ASN A 144 0.27 6.33 -11.40
C ASN A 144 -0.01 5.18 -12.38
N VAL A 145 -1.24 4.63 -12.43
CA VAL A 145 -1.58 3.58 -13.39
C VAL A 145 -1.64 4.11 -14.82
N ILE A 146 -2.13 5.34 -15.01
CA ILE A 146 -2.13 6.00 -16.33
C ILE A 146 -0.69 6.24 -16.79
N ASP A 147 0.16 6.75 -15.91
CA ASP A 147 1.56 7.01 -16.22
C ASP A 147 2.28 5.70 -16.52
N TRP A 148 2.08 4.66 -15.70
CA TRP A 148 2.62 3.32 -15.96
C TRP A 148 2.16 2.76 -17.32
N LEU A 149 0.88 2.91 -17.69
CA LEU A 149 0.35 2.45 -18.99
C LEU A 149 1.09 3.11 -20.16
N ARG A 150 1.44 4.39 -20.03
CA ARG A 150 2.16 5.18 -21.04
C ARG A 150 3.65 4.85 -21.04
N GLU A 151 4.31 4.93 -19.89
CA GLU A 151 5.76 4.81 -19.75
C GLU A 151 6.27 3.40 -20.04
N SER A 152 5.51 2.36 -19.64
CA SER A 152 5.85 0.97 -19.97
C SER A 152 5.56 0.61 -21.45
N GLY A 153 4.97 1.54 -22.21
CA GLY A 153 4.50 1.32 -23.58
C GLY A 153 3.33 0.35 -23.69
N ALA A 154 2.70 -0.02 -22.57
CA ALA A 154 1.56 -0.94 -22.57
C ALA A 154 0.40 -0.42 -23.40
N TRP A 155 0.09 0.88 -23.27
CA TRP A 155 -0.97 1.54 -24.04
C TRP A 155 -0.71 1.48 -25.54
N ASP A 156 0.52 1.80 -25.96
CA ASP A 156 0.91 1.84 -27.37
C ASP A 156 0.90 0.46 -28.05
N ARG A 157 1.02 -0.62 -27.28
CA ARG A 157 0.86 -2.00 -27.79
C ARG A 157 -0.58 -2.31 -28.20
N GLY A 158 -1.56 -1.51 -27.77
CA GLY A 158 -2.97 -1.69 -28.07
C GLY A 158 -3.58 -2.92 -27.40
N GLY A 159 -4.81 -3.27 -27.80
CA GLY A 159 -5.56 -4.40 -27.22
C GLY A 159 -6.48 -4.05 -26.05
N PHE A 160 -6.68 -2.75 -25.80
CA PHE A 160 -7.69 -2.22 -24.89
C PHE A 160 -8.99 -1.91 -25.64
N GLU A 161 -10.13 -2.06 -24.96
CA GLU A 161 -11.43 -1.74 -25.53
C GLU A 161 -11.73 -0.24 -25.40
N GLU A 162 -11.18 0.39 -24.37
CA GLU A 162 -11.34 1.80 -24.05
C GLU A 162 -10.53 2.70 -24.97
N SER A 163 -11.00 3.94 -25.14
CA SER A 163 -10.39 4.88 -26.09
C SER A 163 -9.22 5.65 -25.50
N THR A 164 -9.11 5.69 -24.17
CA THR A 164 -8.04 6.36 -23.43
C THR A 164 -7.60 5.56 -22.20
N PRO A 165 -6.35 5.72 -21.73
CA PRO A 165 -5.90 5.15 -20.46
C PRO A 165 -6.79 5.58 -19.29
N GLU A 166 -7.23 6.84 -19.31
CA GLU A 166 -8.12 7.42 -18.31
C GLU A 166 -9.43 6.63 -18.17
N GLU A 167 -10.11 6.36 -19.27
CA GLU A 167 -11.36 5.59 -19.28
C GLU A 167 -11.17 4.17 -18.75
N LEU A 168 -10.11 3.49 -19.19
CA LEU A 168 -9.75 2.15 -18.72
C LEU A 168 -9.54 2.13 -17.21
N VAL A 169 -8.73 3.06 -16.69
CA VAL A 169 -8.41 3.09 -15.27
C VAL A 169 -9.65 3.47 -14.44
N ASP A 170 -10.46 4.42 -14.91
CA ASP A 170 -11.71 4.78 -14.24
C ASP A 170 -12.71 3.62 -14.19
N ALA A 171 -12.78 2.78 -15.23
CA ALA A 171 -13.59 1.56 -15.23
C ALA A 171 -13.12 0.54 -14.17
N LYS A 172 -11.84 0.59 -13.77
CA LYS A 172 -11.24 -0.27 -12.73
C LYS A 172 -11.33 0.28 -11.32
N ARG A 173 -12.02 1.41 -11.09
CA ARG A 173 -12.17 1.99 -9.75
C ARG A 173 -12.72 1.02 -8.70
N HIS A 174 -13.63 0.14 -9.08
CA HIS A 174 -14.17 -0.89 -8.18
C HIS A 174 -13.07 -1.79 -7.58
N VAL A 175 -11.97 -2.01 -8.30
CA VAL A 175 -10.83 -2.81 -7.80
C VAL A 175 -10.20 -2.15 -6.57
N TYR A 176 -10.08 -0.82 -6.61
CA TYR A 176 -9.59 -0.01 -5.49
C TYR A 176 -10.60 0.04 -4.34
N ASP A 177 -11.88 0.32 -4.64
CA ASP A 177 -12.89 0.53 -3.60
C ASP A 177 -13.17 -0.74 -2.79
N GLU A 178 -13.09 -1.92 -3.42
CA GLU A 178 -13.37 -3.22 -2.79
C GLU A 178 -12.15 -3.86 -2.09
N GLY A 179 -10.94 -3.30 -2.26
CA GLY A 179 -9.74 -3.77 -1.57
C GLY A 179 -9.26 -5.15 -2.01
N TYR A 180 -9.28 -5.43 -3.31
CA TYR A 180 -8.87 -6.73 -3.84
C TYR A 180 -7.38 -7.04 -3.65
N GLY A 181 -7.04 -8.32 -3.57
CA GLY A 181 -5.66 -8.78 -3.58
C GLY A 181 -5.03 -8.74 -4.98
N TRP A 182 -3.83 -8.17 -5.09
CA TRP A 182 -3.08 -8.07 -6.37
C TRP A 182 -2.31 -9.35 -6.75
N LYS A 183 -1.97 -10.21 -5.79
CA LYS A 183 -0.95 -11.27 -5.95
C LYS A 183 -1.27 -12.28 -7.05
N GLU A 184 -2.50 -12.80 -7.08
CA GLU A 184 -2.93 -13.79 -8.08
C GLU A 184 -2.91 -13.21 -9.49
N LYS A 185 -3.47 -12.00 -9.65
CA LYS A 185 -3.56 -11.27 -10.91
C LYS A 185 -2.19 -10.86 -11.43
N GLY A 186 -1.33 -10.36 -10.53
CA GLY A 186 0.07 -10.05 -10.84
C GLY A 186 0.85 -11.28 -11.31
N GLN A 187 0.69 -12.43 -10.64
CA GLN A 187 1.31 -13.69 -11.08
C GLN A 187 0.79 -14.16 -12.44
N ALA A 188 -0.52 -14.03 -12.68
CA ALA A 188 -1.12 -14.38 -13.97
C ALA A 188 -0.56 -13.50 -15.10
N ALA A 189 -0.46 -12.19 -14.87
CA ALA A 189 0.12 -11.25 -15.82
C ALA A 189 1.60 -11.54 -16.08
N LYS A 190 2.40 -11.68 -15.01
CA LYS A 190 3.82 -12.00 -15.09
C LYS A 190 4.09 -13.22 -15.99
N ARG A 191 3.35 -14.32 -15.82
CA ARG A 191 3.53 -15.53 -16.63
C ARG A 191 3.31 -15.31 -18.13
N VAL A 192 2.44 -14.38 -18.51
CA VAL A 192 2.17 -14.06 -19.92
C VAL A 192 3.25 -13.13 -20.47
N ILE A 193 3.68 -12.15 -19.68
CA ILE A 193 4.78 -11.22 -20.00
C ILE A 193 6.07 -12.01 -20.25
N GLU A 194 6.45 -12.90 -19.33
CA GLU A 194 7.68 -13.71 -19.46
C GLU A 194 7.67 -14.64 -20.69
N ARG A 195 6.51 -14.97 -21.25
CA ARG A 195 6.40 -15.76 -22.50
C ARG A 195 6.51 -14.91 -23.76
N HIS A 196 6.33 -13.59 -23.65
CA HIS A 196 6.43 -12.64 -24.74
C HIS A 196 7.83 -12.01 -24.87
N LEU A 197 8.63 -12.09 -23.81
CA LEU A 197 10.04 -11.70 -23.79
C LEU A 197 10.92 -12.80 -24.42
#